data_AF-A0A9X9A927-F1
#
_entry.id   AF-A0A9X9A927-F1
#
_cell.length_a   1.000
_cell.length_b   1.000
_cell.length_c   1.000
_cell.angle_alpha   90.00
_cell.angle_beta   90.00
_cell.angle_gamma   90.00
#
_symmetry.space_group_name_H-M   'P 1'
#
loop_
_entity.id
_entity.type
_entity.pdbx_description
1 polymer ?
#
loop_
_entity_poly.entity_id
_entity_poly.type
_entity_poly.pdbx_seq_one_letter_code
_entity_poly.pdbx_strand_id
1 'polypeptide(L)'
;LFESVVTFTASIVRAVLKQNSPASFVSIGKEQTIFPLDNGDTQLQQILCHLAKVQADSVFPLSQSVDMELRKIYEPVTVILVTSNLSPDIQKAADCADIKNRKCMVFVVKEKAN
;
A
#
# COMPACT_ATOMS: atom_id res chain seq x y z
N LEU A 1 15.55 4.51 4.20
CA LEU A 1 14.08 4.73 4.09
C LEU A 1 13.32 3.68 3.27
N PHE A 2 13.66 3.41 2.00
CA PHE A 2 12.89 2.48 1.16
C PHE A 2 12.76 1.08 1.76
N GLU A 3 13.88 0.47 2.14
CA GLU A 3 13.88 -0.86 2.80
C GLU A 3 13.03 -0.90 4.08
N SER A 4 12.96 0.21 4.81
CA SER A 4 12.11 0.35 5.99
C SER A 4 10.62 0.36 5.61
N VAL A 5 10.26 1.02 4.51
CA VAL A 5 8.89 0.99 3.94
C VAL A 5 8.53 -0.44 3.49
N VAL A 6 9.44 -1.12 2.80
CA VAL A 6 9.24 -2.51 2.35
C VAL A 6 9.05 -3.44 3.56
N THR A 7 9.94 -3.35 4.55
CA THR A 7 9.88 -4.16 5.78
C THR A 7 8.61 -3.91 6.60
N PHE A 8 8.21 -2.64 6.72
CA PHE A 8 7.00 -2.26 7.44
C PHE A 8 5.74 -2.73 6.70
N THR A 9 5.70 -2.59 5.38
CA THR A 9 4.64 -3.13 4.52
C THR A 9 4.52 -4.64 4.67
N ALA A 10 5.64 -5.37 4.63
CA ALA A 10 5.68 -6.82 4.83
C ALA A 10 5.10 -7.23 6.20
N SER A 11 5.33 -6.41 7.23
CA SER A 11 4.80 -6.65 8.58
C SER A 11 3.29 -6.46 8.64
N ILE A 12 2.76 -5.39 8.00
CA ILE A 12 1.32 -5.14 7.90
C ILE A 12 0.63 -6.29 7.14
N VAL A 13 1.11 -6.65 5.95
CA VAL A 13 0.52 -7.72 5.12
C VAL A 13 0.48 -9.03 5.91
N ARG A 14 1.57 -9.38 6.59
CA ARG A 14 1.63 -10.56 7.46
C ARG A 14 0.61 -10.51 8.58
N ALA A 15 0.43 -9.36 9.23
CA ALA A 15 -0.54 -9.20 10.32
C ALA A 15 -1.99 -9.33 9.82
N VAL A 16 -2.32 -8.74 8.67
CA VAL A 16 -3.67 -8.77 8.08
C VAL A 16 -4.03 -10.18 7.61
N LEU A 17 -3.17 -10.81 6.82
CA LEU A 17 -3.47 -12.13 6.24
C LEU A 17 -3.49 -13.25 7.28
N LYS A 18 -2.65 -13.17 8.32
CA LYS A 18 -2.69 -14.13 9.44
C LYS A 18 -3.97 -14.08 10.27
N GLN A 19 -4.70 -12.96 10.24
CA GLN A 19 -6.00 -12.83 10.90
C GLN A 19 -7.15 -13.39 10.04
N ASN A 20 -6.86 -14.08 8.92
CA ASN A 20 -7.81 -14.53 7.91
C ASN A 20 -8.69 -13.40 7.33
N SER A 21 -8.23 -12.15 7.44
CA SER A 21 -8.88 -11.03 6.76
C SER A 21 -8.43 -11.01 5.30
N PRO A 22 -9.35 -11.08 4.33
CA PRO A 22 -9.01 -10.91 2.93
C PRO A 22 -8.35 -9.56 2.68
N ALA A 23 -7.31 -9.54 1.87
CA ALA A 23 -6.62 -8.31 1.49
C ALA A 23 -6.24 -8.34 0.01
N SER A 24 -6.37 -7.19 -0.63
CA SER A 24 -5.73 -6.93 -1.92
C SER A 24 -4.46 -6.13 -1.67
N PHE A 25 -3.42 -6.39 -2.45
CA PHE A 25 -2.16 -5.68 -2.34
C PHE A 25 -1.80 -5.03 -3.68
N VAL A 26 -1.48 -3.74 -3.65
CA VAL A 26 -1.05 -2.98 -4.83
C VAL A 26 0.34 -2.43 -4.57
N SER A 27 1.26 -2.74 -5.48
CA SER A 27 2.63 -2.27 -5.49
C SER A 27 2.86 -1.38 -6.70
N ILE A 28 3.49 -0.23 -6.50
CA ILE A 28 3.77 0.76 -7.54
C ILE A 28 5.29 0.89 -7.66
N GLY A 29 5.85 0.33 -8.73
CA GLY A 29 7.25 0.50 -9.14
C GLY A 29 7.30 0.99 -10.59
N LYS A 30 8.36 0.61 -11.33
CA LYS A 30 8.42 0.75 -12.80
C LYS A 30 7.23 0.08 -13.47
N GLU A 31 6.87 -1.10 -12.96
CA GLU A 31 5.64 -1.79 -13.30
C GLU A 31 4.70 -1.82 -12.09
N GLN A 32 3.40 -1.74 -12.37
CA GLN A 32 2.37 -1.91 -11.35
C GLN A 32 2.10 -3.40 -11.17
N THR A 33 2.05 -3.85 -9.91
CA THR A 33 1.67 -5.23 -9.57
C THR A 33 0.45 -5.20 -8.65
N ILE A 34 -0.57 -5.98 -9.00
CA ILE A 34 -1.81 -6.09 -8.25
C ILE A 34 -1.99 -7.55 -7.84
N PHE A 35 -2.14 -7.78 -6.54
CA PHE A 35 -2.63 -9.03 -5.98
C PHE A 35 -4.11 -8.80 -5.64
N PRO A 36 -5.03 -9.57 -6.25
CA PRO A 36 -6.46 -9.40 -6.01
C PRO A 36 -6.82 -9.73 -4.55
N LEU A 37 -8.05 -9.41 -4.16
CA LEU A 37 -8.58 -9.75 -2.85
C LEU A 37 -8.57 -11.27 -2.66
N ASP A 38 -7.73 -11.75 -1.75
CA ASP A 38 -7.60 -13.16 -1.40
C ASP A 38 -7.15 -13.25 0.07
N ASN A 39 -6.92 -14.45 0.61
CA ASN A 39 -6.37 -14.65 1.94
C ASN A 39 -5.39 -15.84 2.01
N GLY A 40 -4.89 -16.09 3.22
CA GLY A 40 -4.11 -17.28 3.54
C GLY A 40 -2.61 -17.19 3.21
N ASP A 41 -1.91 -18.29 3.49
CA ASP A 41 -0.44 -18.34 3.46
C ASP A 41 0.14 -18.27 2.04
N THR A 42 -0.58 -18.80 1.04
CA THR A 42 -0.14 -18.74 -0.37
C THR A 42 -0.05 -17.30 -0.85
N GLN A 43 -1.09 -16.50 -0.61
CA GLN A 43 -1.10 -15.09 -1.00
C GLN A 43 -0.06 -14.29 -0.21
N LEU A 44 0.08 -14.56 1.09
CA LEU A 44 1.12 -13.96 1.92
C LEU A 44 2.52 -14.23 1.34
N GLN A 45 2.81 -15.48 0.99
CA GLN A 45 4.11 -15.86 0.43
C GLN A 45 4.37 -15.16 -0.91
N GLN A 46 3.36 -15.07 -1.78
CA GLN A 46 3.49 -14.37 -3.07
C GLN A 46 3.80 -12.88 -2.88
N ILE A 47 3.09 -12.20 -1.98
CA ILE A 47 3.32 -10.78 -1.69
C ILE A 47 4.72 -10.59 -1.07
N LEU A 48 5.15 -11.44 -0.14
CA LEU A 48 6.49 -11.34 0.47
C LEU A 48 7.61 -11.59 -0.56
N CYS A 49 7.44 -12.57 -1.46
CA CYS A 49 8.36 -12.81 -2.57
C CYS A 49 8.45 -11.62 -3.53
N HIS A 50 7.33 -10.94 -3.78
CA HIS A 50 7.30 -9.71 -4.56
C HIS A 50 8.05 -8.58 -3.84
N LEU A 51 7.73 -8.34 -2.56
CA LEU A 51 8.39 -7.32 -1.74
C LEU A 51 9.91 -7.51 -1.63
N ALA A 52 10.40 -8.75 -1.68
CA ALA A 52 11.84 -9.02 -1.69
C ALA A 52 12.56 -8.58 -2.98
N LYS A 53 11.83 -8.27 -4.05
CA LYS A 53 12.38 -7.95 -5.39
C LYS A 53 12.05 -6.54 -5.85
N VAL A 54 11.17 -5.82 -5.14
CA VAL A 54 10.75 -4.47 -5.56
C VAL A 54 11.89 -3.47 -5.49
N GLN A 55 11.81 -2.45 -6.35
CA GLN A 55 12.68 -1.29 -6.33
C GLN A 55 11.84 -0.02 -6.32
N ALA A 56 12.42 1.09 -5.87
CA ALA A 56 11.79 2.41 -5.89
C ALA A 56 11.96 3.09 -7.27
N ASP A 57 11.53 2.42 -8.33
CA ASP A 57 11.84 2.76 -9.73
C ASP A 57 10.62 3.26 -10.53
N SER A 58 9.58 3.73 -9.83
CA SER A 58 8.39 4.27 -10.49
C SER A 58 8.69 5.55 -11.26
N VAL A 59 8.19 5.62 -12.50
CA VAL A 59 8.27 6.80 -13.37
C VAL A 59 7.25 7.86 -12.98
N PHE A 60 6.18 7.45 -12.30
CA PHE A 60 5.07 8.33 -11.91
C PHE A 60 5.11 8.65 -10.42
N PRO A 61 4.66 9.86 -10.02
CA PRO A 61 4.48 10.18 -8.61
C PRO A 61 3.49 9.21 -7.96
N LEU A 62 3.81 8.74 -6.75
CA LEU A 62 2.96 7.83 -5.97
C LEU A 62 1.52 8.37 -5.82
N SER A 63 1.35 9.68 -5.65
CA SER A 63 0.04 10.33 -5.53
C SER A 63 -0.87 10.10 -6.75
N GLN A 64 -0.30 10.12 -7.96
CA GLN A 64 -1.06 9.89 -9.19
C GLN A 64 -1.53 8.43 -9.27
N SER A 65 -0.64 7.49 -8.98
CA SER A 65 -0.97 6.07 -8.97
C SER A 65 -1.99 5.73 -7.88
N VAL A 66 -1.85 6.30 -6.68
CA VAL A 66 -2.79 6.12 -5.57
C VAL A 66 -4.18 6.63 -5.92
N ASP A 67 -4.31 7.85 -6.48
CA ASP A 67 -5.62 8.37 -6.89
C ASP A 67 -6.29 7.49 -7.95
N MET A 68 -5.51 7.00 -8.93
CA MET A 68 -6.02 6.13 -9.97
C MET A 68 -6.54 4.79 -9.43
N GLU A 69 -5.84 4.19 -8.44
CA GLU A 69 -6.26 2.94 -7.81
C GLU A 69 -7.44 3.13 -6.86
N LEU A 70 -7.42 4.20 -6.06
CA LEU A 70 -8.53 4.55 -5.18
C LEU A 70 -9.83 4.74 -5.98
N ARG A 71 -9.77 5.29 -7.20
CA ARG A 71 -10.96 5.43 -8.06
C ARG A 71 -11.54 4.09 -8.54
N LYS A 72 -10.74 3.02 -8.63
CA LYS A 72 -11.18 1.68 -9.07
C LYS A 72 -11.83 0.85 -7.97
N ILE A 73 -11.56 1.18 -6.71
CA ILE A 73 -12.21 0.53 -5.57
C ILE A 73 -13.67 0.97 -5.58
N TYR A 74 -14.63 0.04 -5.50
CA TYR A 74 -16.07 0.35 -5.38
C TYR A 74 -16.66 -0.17 -4.06
N GLU A 75 -16.00 -1.13 -3.43
CA GLU A 75 -16.43 -1.74 -2.17
C GLU A 75 -15.95 -0.94 -0.94
N PRO A 76 -16.68 -1.02 0.20
CA PRO A 76 -16.29 -0.38 1.45
C PRO A 76 -15.13 -1.12 2.12
N VAL A 77 -13.91 -0.89 1.60
CA VAL A 77 -12.68 -1.45 2.15
C VAL A 77 -11.89 -0.42 2.95
N THR A 78 -11.07 -0.90 3.88
CA THR A 78 -10.06 -0.05 4.52
C THR A 78 -8.81 -0.03 3.66
N VAL A 79 -8.39 1.15 3.22
CA VAL A 79 -7.18 1.34 2.44
C VAL A 79 -6.03 1.65 3.39
N ILE A 80 -4.93 0.92 3.25
CA ILE A 80 -3.68 1.19 3.96
C ILE A 80 -2.64 1.66 2.95
N LEU A 81 -2.26 2.93 3.04
CA LEU A 81 -1.18 3.51 2.24
C LEU A 81 0.08 3.59 3.08
N VAL A 82 1.18 3.00 2.59
CA VAL A 82 2.49 3.09 3.23
C VAL A 82 3.44 3.90 2.35
N THR A 83 4.06 4.93 2.91
CA THR A 83 4.99 5.82 2.18
C THR A 83 6.08 6.35 3.11
N SER A 84 7.26 6.72 2.58
CA SER A 84 8.27 7.48 3.35
C SER A 84 8.10 9.00 3.22
N ASN A 85 7.32 9.45 2.24
CA ASN A 85 7.10 10.85 1.94
C ASN A 85 5.60 11.19 2.01
N LEU A 86 5.26 12.13 2.89
CA LEU A 86 3.91 12.70 2.99
C LEU A 86 3.92 14.04 2.27
N SER A 87 3.44 14.03 1.02
CA SER A 87 3.25 15.25 0.24
C SER A 87 1.79 15.74 0.35
N PRO A 88 1.53 17.02 0.05
CA PRO A 88 0.16 17.55 -0.03
C PRO A 88 -0.73 16.75 -1.00
N ASP A 89 -0.15 16.20 -2.06
CA ASP A 89 -0.91 15.40 -3.04
C ASP A 89 -1.31 14.02 -2.49
N ILE A 90 -0.46 13.40 -1.67
CA ILE A 90 -0.80 12.17 -0.95
C ILE A 90 -1.92 12.44 0.06
N GLN A 91 -1.86 13.58 0.76
CA GLN A 91 -2.89 13.97 1.70
C GLN A 91 -4.24 14.18 1.00
N LYS A 92 -4.25 14.95 -0.10
CA LYS A 92 -5.45 15.13 -0.93
C LYS A 92 -6.03 13.80 -1.45
N ALA A 93 -5.17 12.87 -1.87
CA ALA A 93 -5.60 11.55 -2.32
C ALA A 93 -6.25 10.75 -1.18
N ALA A 94 -5.70 10.83 0.04
CA ALA A 94 -6.28 10.20 1.23
C ALA A 94 -7.63 10.83 1.62
N ASP A 95 -7.75 12.16 1.61
CA ASP A 95 -8.99 12.87 1.92
C ASP A 95 -10.10 12.51 0.91
N CYS A 96 -9.76 12.41 -0.37
CA CYS A 96 -10.69 11.99 -1.42
C CYS A 96 -11.20 10.54 -1.21
N ALA A 97 -10.37 9.64 -0.69
CA ALA A 97 -10.79 8.29 -0.33
C ALA A 97 -11.79 8.30 0.84
N ASP A 98 -11.54 9.11 1.86
CA ASP A 98 -12.38 9.19 3.06
C ASP A 98 -13.79 9.72 2.72
N ILE A 99 -13.87 10.74 1.87
CA ILE A 99 -15.14 11.31 1.36
C ILE A 99 -16.00 10.25 0.64
N LYS A 100 -15.39 9.21 0.03
CA LYS A 100 -16.09 8.11 -0.64
C LYS A 100 -16.53 7.00 0.33
N ASN A 101 -16.63 7.31 1.63
CA ASN A 101 -17.03 6.41 2.71
C ASN A 101 -16.08 5.21 2.90
N ARG A 102 -14.79 5.42 2.61
CA ARG A 102 -13.73 4.41 2.73
C ARG A 102 -12.71 4.89 3.74
N LYS A 103 -12.42 4.09 4.75
CA LYS A 103 -11.38 4.45 5.71
C LYS A 103 -10.01 4.37 5.02
N CYS A 104 -9.29 5.48 4.96
CA CYS A 104 -7.93 5.53 4.45
C CYS A 104 -6.95 5.79 5.61
N MET A 105 -6.06 4.84 5.87
CA MET A 105 -5.00 4.97 6.86
C MET A 105 -3.67 5.17 6.14
N VAL A 106 -2.98 6.27 6.43
CA VAL A 106 -1.67 6.57 5.85
C VAL A 106 -0.58 6.35 6.91
N PHE A 107 0.30 5.39 6.66
CA PHE A 107 1.50 5.17 7.47
C PHE A 107 2.70 5.84 6.81
N VAL A 108 3.31 6.78 7.53
CA VAL A 108 4.49 7.52 7.07
C VAL A 108 5.73 7.00 7.79
N VAL A 109 6.58 6.28 7.07
CA VAL A 109 7.83 5.74 7.60
C VAL A 109 8.92 6.82 7.55
N LYS A 110 9.43 7.22 8.71
CA LYS A 110 10.50 8.21 8.85
C LYS A 110 11.73 7.56 9.50
N GLU A 111 12.90 8.13 9.23
CA GLU A 111 14.09 7.76 9.99
C GLU A 111 13.95 8.27 11.43
N LYS A 112 14.56 7.56 12.36
CA LYS A 112 14.58 8.00 13.76
C LYS A 112 15.34 9.32 13.82
N ALA A 113 14.69 10.37 14.34
CA ALA A 113 15.39 11.62 14.63
C ALA A 113 16.48 11.32 15.67
N ASN A 114 17.72 11.67 15.33
CA ASN A 114 18.86 11.64 16.26
C ASN A 114 18.81 12.83 17.22
#